data_AF-A0A9P7C5R8-F1
#
_entry.id   AF-A0A9P7C5R8-F1
#
_cell.length_a   1.000
_cell.length_b   1.000
_cell.length_c   1.000
_cell.angle_alpha   90.00
_cell.angle_beta   90.00
_cell.angle_gamma   90.00
#
_symmetry.space_group_name_H-M   'P 1'
#
loop_
_entity.id
_entity.type
_entity.pdbx_description
1 polymer ?
#
loop_
_entity_poly.entity_id
_entity_poly.type
_entity_poly.pdbx_seq_one_letter_code
_entity_poly.pdbx_strand_id
1 'polypeptide(L)'
;MNLADRFLSGLIPRLAADDAPQWAHVRGASADDLQRLRAQWPQVPDSLVVLLSRVDGTHFREYPGGEVCVLMLGSDVEDGGYPYYLRSVAQIFEDQQQWDDSIRSIYEEWLDDEPEILGDGIDADLPMNRRLCFSHCMNNGGTSMLYLDFDPAPASMRTCSS
;
A
#
# COMPACT_ATOMS: atom_id res chain seq x y z
N MET A 1 4.45 -9.12 20.72
CA MET A 1 3.74 -9.30 19.44
C MET A 1 3.97 -8.05 18.62
N ASN A 2 4.45 -8.17 17.38
CA ASN A 2 4.66 -6.99 16.52
C ASN A 2 3.32 -6.48 15.95
N LEU A 3 3.33 -5.30 15.30
CA LEU A 3 2.13 -4.67 14.76
C LEU A 3 1.39 -5.56 13.74
N ALA A 4 2.12 -6.19 12.83
CA ALA A 4 1.54 -7.05 11.80
C ALA A 4 0.86 -8.29 12.41
N ASP A 5 1.53 -8.98 13.34
CA ASP A 5 0.96 -10.14 14.03
C ASP A 5 -0.30 -9.75 14.81
N ARG A 6 -0.31 -8.59 15.48
CA ARG A 6 -1.50 -8.07 16.17
C ARG A 6 -2.64 -7.82 15.19
N PHE A 7 -2.36 -7.14 14.09
CA PHE A 7 -3.34 -6.84 13.04
C PHE A 7 -3.94 -8.13 12.45
N LEU A 8 -3.10 -9.08 12.02
CA LEU A 8 -3.55 -10.35 11.45
C LEU A 8 -4.35 -11.19 12.44
N SER A 9 -3.96 -11.21 13.72
CA SER A 9 -4.72 -11.92 14.77
C SER A 9 -6.13 -11.33 14.98
N GLY A 10 -6.32 -10.04 14.68
CA GLY A 10 -7.62 -9.39 14.70
C GLY A 10 -8.43 -9.64 13.42
N LEU A 11 -7.77 -9.59 12.26
CA LEU A 11 -8.40 -9.72 10.95
C LEU A 11 -8.87 -11.15 10.66
N ILE A 12 -7.98 -12.14 10.78
CA ILE A 12 -8.21 -13.51 10.30
C ILE A 12 -9.51 -14.13 10.85
N PRO A 13 -9.84 -14.01 12.16
CA PRO A 13 -11.08 -14.56 12.69
C PRO A 13 -12.36 -13.86 12.21
N ARG A 14 -12.24 -12.73 11.51
CA ARG A 14 -13.34 -11.87 11.04
C ARG A 14 -13.48 -11.85 9.52
N LEU A 15 -12.64 -12.59 8.80
CA LEU A 15 -12.77 -12.76 7.36
C LEU A 15 -14.15 -13.33 7.02
N ALA A 16 -14.71 -12.91 5.88
CA ALA A 16 -15.97 -13.48 5.39
C ALA A 16 -15.81 -14.99 5.12
N ALA A 17 -16.92 -15.71 5.15
CA ALA A 17 -16.92 -17.16 4.93
C ALA A 17 -16.32 -17.55 3.57
N ASP A 18 -16.47 -16.69 2.55
CA ASP A 18 -15.97 -16.91 1.20
C ASP A 18 -14.47 -16.54 1.04
N ASP A 19 -13.95 -15.71 1.95
CA ASP A 19 -12.54 -15.29 1.96
C ASP A 19 -11.65 -16.26 2.73
N ALA A 20 -12.18 -16.89 3.78
CA ALA A 20 -11.42 -17.77 4.66
C ALA A 20 -10.75 -18.96 3.91
N PRO A 21 -11.39 -19.62 2.93
CA PRO A 21 -10.74 -20.65 2.11
C PRO A 21 -9.58 -20.11 1.28
N GLN A 22 -9.75 -18.94 0.65
CA GLN A 22 -8.67 -18.29 -0.12
C GLN A 22 -7.50 -17.94 0.79
N TRP A 23 -7.78 -17.39 1.98
CA TRP A 23 -6.76 -17.02 2.95
C TRP A 23 -5.85 -18.19 3.35
N ALA A 24 -6.34 -19.43 3.29
CA ALA A 24 -5.52 -20.61 3.55
C ALA A 24 -4.38 -20.82 2.53
N HIS A 25 -4.43 -20.18 1.37
CA HIS A 25 -3.38 -20.23 0.34
C HIS A 25 -2.28 -19.18 0.56
N VAL A 26 -2.54 -18.16 1.37
CA VAL A 26 -1.63 -17.04 1.61
C VAL A 26 -0.28 -17.52 2.14
N ARG A 27 0.79 -16.96 1.57
CA ARG A 27 2.16 -17.15 2.02
C ARG A 27 2.86 -15.80 2.10
N GLY A 28 3.92 -15.74 2.91
CA GLY A 28 4.79 -14.58 2.95
C GLY A 28 5.70 -14.49 1.73
N ALA A 29 6.19 -13.28 1.49
CA ALA A 29 7.16 -12.99 0.43
C ALA A 29 8.50 -13.70 0.73
N SER A 30 9.26 -13.97 -0.33
CA SER A 30 10.57 -14.60 -0.18
C SER A 30 11.57 -13.65 0.50
N ALA A 31 12.62 -14.20 1.11
CA ALA A 31 13.68 -13.38 1.70
C ALA A 31 14.35 -12.47 0.65
N ASP A 32 14.53 -12.96 -0.58
CA ASP A 32 15.12 -12.21 -1.69
C ASP A 32 14.21 -11.05 -2.11
N ASP A 33 12.89 -11.27 -2.18
CA ASP A 33 11.92 -10.21 -2.48
C ASP A 33 11.92 -9.13 -1.41
N LEU A 34 11.93 -9.50 -0.13
CA LEU A 34 11.98 -8.56 0.98
C LEU A 34 13.31 -7.78 1.02
N GLN A 35 14.43 -8.45 0.69
CA GLN A 35 15.72 -7.77 0.56
C GLN A 35 15.70 -6.77 -0.59
N ARG A 36 15.12 -7.14 -1.74
CA ARG A 36 14.97 -6.24 -2.89
C ARG A 36 14.10 -5.03 -2.55
N LEU A 37 13.00 -5.23 -1.83
CA LEU A 37 12.13 -4.16 -1.34
C LEU A 37 12.90 -3.16 -0.48
N ARG A 38 13.69 -3.64 0.50
CA ARG A 38 14.51 -2.78 1.36
C ARG A 38 15.65 -2.08 0.62
N ALA A 39 16.21 -2.71 -0.41
CA ALA A 39 17.24 -2.08 -1.23
C ALA A 39 16.66 -0.92 -2.05
N GLN A 40 15.44 -1.08 -2.59
CA GLN A 40 14.75 -0.05 -3.36
C GLN A 40 14.24 1.09 -2.48
N TRP A 41 13.67 0.78 -1.31
CA TRP A 41 13.17 1.75 -0.34
C TRP A 41 13.82 1.51 1.04
N PRO A 42 15.02 2.08 1.30
CA PRO A 42 15.74 1.86 2.56
C PRO A 42 14.98 2.32 3.81
N GLN A 43 14.06 3.27 3.66
CA GLN A 43 13.23 3.81 4.73
C GLN A 43 11.89 3.06 4.89
N VAL A 44 11.66 1.97 4.15
CA VAL A 44 10.42 1.19 4.24
C VAL A 44 10.17 0.76 5.69
N PRO A 45 8.95 1.00 6.25
CA PRO A 45 8.66 0.63 7.62
C PRO A 45 8.81 -0.88 7.86
N ASP A 46 9.47 -1.25 8.96
CA ASP A 46 9.62 -2.65 9.35
C ASP A 46 8.27 -3.36 9.49
N SER A 47 7.21 -2.66 9.91
CA SER A 47 5.86 -3.20 9.99
C SER A 47 5.31 -3.68 8.65
N LEU A 48 5.56 -2.95 7.56
CA LEU A 48 5.16 -3.34 6.21
C LEU A 48 5.98 -4.55 5.74
N VAL A 49 7.29 -4.55 5.97
CA VAL A 49 8.16 -5.68 5.63
C VAL A 49 7.74 -6.94 6.38
N VAL A 50 7.43 -6.83 7.67
CA VAL A 50 6.92 -7.95 8.46
C VAL A 50 5.56 -8.40 7.94
N LEU A 51 4.64 -7.48 7.60
CA LEU A 51 3.35 -7.85 7.03
C LEU A 51 3.52 -8.65 5.72
N LEU A 52 4.37 -8.17 4.80
CA LEU A 52 4.68 -8.86 3.55
C LEU A 52 5.37 -10.20 3.76
N SER A 53 6.17 -10.35 4.84
CA SER A 53 6.73 -11.65 5.26
C SER A 53 5.68 -12.66 5.74
N ARG A 54 4.44 -12.21 6.00
CA ARG A 54 3.29 -13.06 6.35
C ARG A 54 2.30 -13.23 5.20
N VAL A 55 2.10 -12.17 4.42
CA VAL A 55 1.08 -12.06 3.37
C VAL A 55 1.71 -11.34 2.16
N ASP A 56 2.13 -12.07 1.14
CA ASP A 56 2.67 -11.51 -0.12
C ASP A 56 1.56 -11.09 -1.08
N GLY A 57 0.70 -10.19 -0.60
CA GLY A 57 -0.41 -9.65 -1.37
C GLY A 57 -1.67 -10.50 -1.36
N THR A 58 -2.78 -9.83 -1.66
CA THR A 58 -4.14 -10.36 -1.68
C THR A 58 -4.97 -9.83 -2.85
N HIS A 59 -4.34 -9.15 -3.81
CA HIS A 59 -5.01 -8.62 -5.01
C HIS A 59 -4.75 -9.53 -6.20
N PHE A 60 -5.70 -10.43 -6.51
CA PHE A 60 -5.58 -11.45 -7.56
C PHE A 60 -4.21 -12.17 -7.51
N ARG A 61 -3.75 -12.49 -6.30
CA ARG A 61 -2.42 -13.05 -6.08
C ARG A 61 -2.47 -14.55 -6.28
N GLU A 62 -1.75 -15.02 -7.29
CA GLU A 62 -1.55 -16.45 -7.52
C GLU A 62 -0.58 -17.04 -6.49
N TYR A 63 -1.08 -17.97 -5.66
CA TYR A 63 -0.28 -18.82 -4.78
C TYR A 63 -0.32 -20.28 -5.29
N PRO A 64 0.60 -21.16 -4.86
CA PRO A 64 0.58 -22.56 -5.27
C PRO A 64 -0.73 -23.34 -4.96
N GLY A 65 -1.54 -22.83 -4.02
CA GLY A 65 -2.81 -23.43 -3.63
C GLY A 65 -4.04 -22.85 -4.34
N GLY A 66 -3.89 -21.71 -5.02
CA GLY A 66 -4.99 -20.97 -5.63
C GLY A 66 -4.77 -19.46 -5.60
N GLU A 67 -5.63 -18.74 -6.32
CA GLU A 67 -5.68 -17.28 -6.31
C GLU A 67 -6.25 -16.78 -4.98
N VAL A 68 -5.70 -15.66 -4.49
CA VAL A 68 -6.21 -14.91 -3.34
C VAL A 68 -6.63 -13.53 -3.80
N CYS A 69 -7.93 -13.23 -3.65
CA CYS A 69 -8.53 -11.92 -3.84
C CYS A 69 -9.32 -11.54 -2.59
N VAL A 70 -8.64 -10.96 -1.60
CA VAL A 70 -9.20 -10.70 -0.26
C VAL A 70 -8.87 -9.28 0.19
N LEU A 71 -9.90 -8.51 0.54
CA LEU A 71 -9.77 -7.19 1.13
C LEU A 71 -9.26 -7.33 2.57
N MET A 72 -8.17 -6.64 2.90
CA MET A 72 -7.56 -6.77 4.23
C MET A 72 -7.20 -5.43 4.86
N LEU A 73 -7.04 -4.37 4.07
CA LEU A 73 -6.75 -3.02 4.55
C LEU A 73 -8.00 -2.13 4.44
N GLY A 74 -7.98 -1.00 5.13
CA GLY A 74 -9.02 0.02 5.03
C GLY A 74 -8.40 1.42 5.14
N SER A 75 -9.05 2.41 4.55
CA SER A 75 -8.73 3.83 4.77
C SER A 75 -9.77 4.50 5.66
N ASP A 76 -9.45 5.68 6.17
CA ASP A 76 -10.37 6.58 6.88
C ASP A 76 -11.47 7.19 6.01
N VAL A 77 -11.36 7.08 4.68
CA VAL A 77 -12.43 7.40 3.72
C VAL A 77 -13.70 6.57 4.00
N GLU A 78 -14.88 7.20 3.84
CA GLU A 78 -16.20 6.61 4.14
C GLU A 78 -16.29 6.05 5.58
N ASP A 79 -16.04 6.91 6.57
CA ASP A 79 -16.09 6.56 8.00
C ASP A 79 -15.18 5.38 8.40
N GLY A 80 -14.02 5.26 7.76
CA GLY A 80 -13.08 4.16 8.05
C GLY A 80 -13.40 2.84 7.36
N GLY A 81 -14.37 2.83 6.44
CA GLY A 81 -14.92 1.62 5.84
C GLY A 81 -14.35 1.27 4.47
N TYR A 82 -13.72 2.20 3.75
CA TYR A 82 -13.37 1.94 2.35
C TYR A 82 -12.25 0.88 2.25
N PRO A 83 -12.50 -0.28 1.62
CA PRO A 83 -11.62 -1.43 1.75
C PRO A 83 -10.61 -1.56 0.62
N TYR A 84 -9.46 -2.16 0.94
CA TYR A 84 -8.33 -2.32 0.03
C TYR A 84 -7.68 -3.70 0.11
N TYR A 85 -7.11 -4.11 -1.01
CA TYR A 85 -6.23 -5.27 -1.13
C TYR A 85 -4.78 -4.88 -0.83
N LEU A 86 -4.00 -5.82 -0.30
CA LEU A 86 -2.55 -5.67 -0.19
C LEU A 86 -1.88 -6.06 -1.52
N ARG A 87 -0.95 -5.25 -2.01
CA ARG A 87 -0.11 -5.59 -3.17
C ARG A 87 1.00 -6.56 -2.76
N SER A 88 1.28 -7.55 -3.60
CA SER A 88 2.46 -8.43 -3.43
C SER A 88 3.75 -7.66 -3.68
N VAL A 89 4.90 -8.15 -3.21
CA VAL A 89 6.19 -7.48 -3.50
C VAL A 89 6.41 -7.36 -5.00
N ALA A 90 6.09 -8.38 -5.78
CA ALA A 90 6.19 -8.32 -7.25
C ALA A 90 5.32 -7.19 -7.83
N GLN A 91 4.06 -7.13 -7.44
CA GLN A 91 3.11 -6.10 -7.87
C GLN A 91 3.54 -4.68 -7.46
N ILE A 92 4.12 -4.49 -6.28
CA ILE A 92 4.67 -3.19 -5.84
C ILE A 92 5.73 -2.70 -6.84
N PHE A 93 6.59 -3.58 -7.33
CA PHE A 93 7.59 -3.23 -8.35
C PHE A 93 6.99 -3.04 -9.75
N GLU A 94 5.92 -3.75 -10.08
CA GLU A 94 5.17 -3.54 -11.33
C GLU A 94 4.52 -2.15 -11.35
N ASP A 95 3.86 -1.77 -10.26
CA ASP A 95 3.21 -0.45 -10.10
C ASP A 95 4.26 0.67 -10.21
N GLN A 96 5.42 0.47 -9.59
CA GLN A 96 6.55 1.39 -9.69
C GLN A 96 7.00 1.63 -11.14
N GLN A 97 6.98 0.61 -11.99
CA GLN A 97 7.44 0.76 -13.38
C GLN A 97 6.40 1.38 -14.31
N GLN A 98 5.13 1.38 -13.91
CA GLN A 98 4.02 1.78 -14.78
C GLN A 98 3.69 3.28 -14.72
N TRP A 99 3.96 3.97 -13.60
CA TRP A 99 3.45 5.33 -13.39
C TRP A 99 4.57 6.36 -13.20
N ASP A 100 4.92 7.06 -14.28
CA ASP A 100 5.80 8.24 -14.23
C ASP A 100 5.03 9.57 -14.13
N ASP A 101 3.70 9.53 -14.21
CA ASP A 101 2.82 10.65 -13.90
C ASP A 101 2.99 11.16 -12.46
N SER A 102 2.70 12.44 -12.25
CA SER A 102 2.69 13.08 -10.94
C SER A 102 1.25 13.30 -10.46
N ILE A 103 1.06 13.62 -9.18
CA ILE A 103 -0.29 13.96 -8.66
C ILE A 103 -0.82 15.17 -9.43
N ARG A 104 0.04 16.14 -9.75
CA ARG A 104 -0.35 17.30 -10.56
C ARG A 104 -0.82 16.91 -11.95
N SER A 105 -0.15 15.98 -12.65
CA SER A 105 -0.60 15.56 -13.98
C SER A 105 -1.91 14.78 -13.96
N ILE A 106 -2.16 14.01 -12.89
CA ILE A 106 -3.38 13.20 -12.75
C ILE A 106 -4.59 14.05 -12.34
N TYR A 107 -4.39 15.06 -11.49
CA TYR A 107 -5.47 15.82 -10.82
C TYR A 107 -5.43 17.32 -11.10
N GLU A 108 -4.86 17.76 -12.23
CA GLU A 108 -4.65 19.18 -12.57
C GLU A 108 -5.89 20.05 -12.29
N GLU A 109 -7.04 19.71 -12.86
CA GLU A 109 -8.30 20.47 -12.70
C GLU A 109 -8.75 20.54 -11.23
N TRP A 110 -8.57 19.47 -10.46
CA TRP A 110 -8.99 19.42 -9.06
C TRP A 110 -8.07 20.22 -8.14
N LEU A 111 -6.75 20.20 -8.41
CA LEU A 111 -5.79 20.96 -7.61
C LEU A 111 -5.84 22.46 -7.88
N ASP A 112 -6.28 22.86 -9.07
CA ASP A 112 -6.51 24.27 -9.40
C ASP A 112 -7.76 24.82 -8.69
N ASP A 113 -8.82 24.00 -8.59
CA ASP A 113 -10.08 24.37 -7.93
C ASP A 113 -10.03 24.23 -6.40
N GLU A 114 -9.38 23.18 -5.87
CA GLU A 114 -9.31 22.84 -4.44
C GLU A 114 -7.86 22.49 -4.01
N PRO A 115 -6.92 23.44 -4.01
CA PRO A 115 -5.52 23.19 -3.70
C PRO A 115 -5.27 22.64 -2.27
N GLU A 116 -6.18 22.89 -1.33
CA GLU A 116 -6.10 22.43 0.06
C GLU A 116 -6.27 20.92 0.24
N ILE A 117 -6.76 20.20 -0.77
CA ILE A 117 -6.83 18.73 -0.73
C ILE A 117 -5.42 18.12 -0.71
N LEU A 118 -4.42 18.87 -1.20
CA LEU A 118 -3.03 18.48 -1.15
C LEU A 118 -2.45 18.81 0.23
N GLY A 119 -2.11 17.79 1.00
CA GLY A 119 -1.47 17.99 2.30
C GLY A 119 -0.09 18.66 2.16
N ASP A 120 0.26 19.55 3.11
CA ASP A 120 1.51 20.34 3.14
C ASP A 120 2.80 19.53 2.92
N GLY A 121 2.78 18.22 3.21
CA GLY A 121 3.94 17.34 3.06
C GLY A 121 4.03 16.60 1.73
N ILE A 122 3.07 16.78 0.83
CA ILE A 122 3.00 16.05 -0.43
C ILE A 122 3.55 16.95 -1.55
N ASP A 123 4.61 16.49 -2.22
CA ASP A 123 5.10 17.10 -3.45
C ASP A 123 4.26 16.61 -4.63
N ALA A 124 3.33 17.43 -5.12
CA ALA A 124 2.45 17.06 -6.22
C ALA A 124 3.17 16.84 -7.56
N ASP A 125 4.38 17.40 -7.70
CA ASP A 125 5.19 17.31 -8.92
C ASP A 125 6.11 16.07 -8.91
N LEU A 126 6.28 15.43 -7.75
CA LEU A 126 7.02 14.18 -7.63
C LEU A 126 6.28 13.05 -8.40
N PRO A 127 6.96 12.33 -9.32
CA PRO A 127 6.39 11.18 -10.00
C PRO A 127 5.95 10.07 -9.05
N MET A 128 4.83 9.42 -9.38
CA MET A 128 4.24 8.37 -8.54
C MET A 128 5.15 7.15 -8.39
N ASN A 129 5.99 6.81 -9.37
CA ASN A 129 7.00 5.74 -9.29
C ASN A 129 8.09 5.95 -8.22
N ARG A 130 8.16 7.13 -7.60
CA ARG A 130 9.05 7.38 -6.46
C ARG A 130 8.42 6.97 -5.14
N ARG A 131 7.11 6.85 -5.10
CA ARG A 131 6.33 6.39 -3.95
C ARG A 131 6.13 4.88 -4.02
N LEU A 132 6.06 4.24 -2.86
CA LEU A 132 5.78 2.81 -2.77
C LEU A 132 4.26 2.61 -2.71
N CYS A 133 3.64 2.17 -3.81
CA CYS A 133 2.23 1.76 -3.83
C CYS A 133 2.10 0.39 -3.14
N PHE A 134 1.45 0.31 -1.97
CA PHE A 134 1.29 -0.97 -1.26
C PHE A 134 -0.14 -1.51 -1.29
N SER A 135 -1.10 -0.76 -1.82
CA SER A 135 -2.51 -1.09 -1.66
C SER A 135 -3.37 -0.52 -2.78
N HIS A 136 -4.27 -1.35 -3.32
CA HIS A 136 -5.29 -0.94 -4.30
C HIS A 136 -6.67 -1.07 -3.66
N CYS A 137 -7.57 -0.11 -3.87
CA CYS A 137 -8.93 -0.21 -3.35
C CYS A 137 -9.73 -1.35 -4.00
N MET A 138 -10.89 -1.66 -3.44
CA MET A 138 -11.79 -2.71 -3.95
C MET A 138 -12.17 -2.60 -5.43
N ASN A 139 -12.11 -1.40 -6.02
CA ASN A 139 -12.27 -1.16 -7.46
C ASN A 139 -10.94 -1.38 -8.23
N ASN A 140 -10.13 -2.35 -7.83
CA ASN A 140 -8.83 -2.68 -8.44
C ASN A 140 -7.81 -1.52 -8.51
N GLY A 141 -7.95 -0.52 -7.64
CA GLY A 141 -7.17 0.72 -7.67
C GLY A 141 -7.70 1.79 -8.63
N GLY A 142 -8.83 1.56 -9.30
CA GLY A 142 -9.43 2.50 -10.25
C GLY A 142 -10.01 3.77 -9.61
N THR A 143 -10.26 3.77 -8.29
CA THR A 143 -10.71 4.96 -7.56
C THR A 143 -9.62 5.52 -6.66
N SER A 144 -8.88 4.67 -5.95
CA SER A 144 -7.83 5.11 -5.04
C SER A 144 -6.80 4.01 -4.78
N MET A 145 -5.62 4.44 -4.37
CA MET A 145 -4.50 3.59 -4.00
C MET A 145 -3.78 4.21 -2.81
N LEU A 146 -3.11 3.39 -2.01
CA LEU A 146 -2.35 3.87 -0.85
C LEU A 146 -0.85 3.76 -1.12
N TYR A 147 -0.14 4.84 -0.82
CA TYR A 147 1.28 4.99 -1.05
C TYR A 147 2.03 5.31 0.23
N LEU A 148 3.29 4.92 0.29
CA LEU A 148 4.27 5.50 1.21
C LEU A 148 5.18 6.46 0.43
N ASP A 149 5.26 7.69 0.91
CA ASP A 149 6.13 8.73 0.36
C ASP A 149 7.42 8.81 1.18
N PHE A 150 8.56 8.77 0.49
CA PHE A 150 9.89 8.87 1.08
C PHE A 150 10.66 10.12 0.61
N ASP A 151 10.07 10.91 -0.29
CA ASP A 151 10.60 12.17 -0.81
C ASP A 151 9.57 13.31 -0.56
N PRO A 152 9.13 13.55 0.70
CA PRO A 152 8.06 14.51 0.98
C PRO A 152 8.50 15.95 0.70
N ALA A 153 7.53 16.84 0.46
CA ALA A 153 7.80 18.25 0.20
C ALA A 153 8.55 18.90 1.38
N PRO A 154 9.46 19.88 1.16
CA PRO A 154 10.27 20.47 2.23
C PRO A 154 9.48 21.06 3.39
N ALA A 155 8.24 21.52 3.15
CA ALA A 155 7.36 22.06 4.18
C ALA A 155 6.95 21.01 5.25
N SER A 156 7.12 19.71 4.98
CA SER A 156 6.93 18.62 5.95
C SER A 156 8.06 18.51 6.99
N MET A 157 9.25 19.04 6.72
CA MET A 157 10.38 19.02 7.66
C MET A 157 10.21 20.12 8.72
N ARG A 158 9.15 20.03 9.53
CA ARG A 158 9.12 20.76 10.80
C ARG A 158 10.16 20.12 11.71
N THR A 159 11.24 20.84 11.94
CA THR A 159 12.29 20.55 12.91
C THR A 159 11.66 20.23 14.27
N CYS A 160 11.72 18.97 14.70
CA CYS A 160 11.68 18.65 16.12
C CYS A 160 13.00 19.14 16.72
N SER A 161 13.06 20.43 17.07
CA SER A 161 14.10 20.95 17.95
C SER A 161 13.94 20.28 19.31
N SER A 162 15.01 19.61 19.75
CA SER A 162 15.14 18.91 21.03
C SER A 162 15.04 19.85 22.23
#